data_AF-A0A7W0S3P0-F1
#
_entry.id   AF-A0A7W0S3P0-F1
#
_cell.length_a   1.000
_cell.length_b   1.000
_cell.length_c   1.000
_cell.angle_alpha   90.00
_cell.angle_beta   90.00
_cell.angle_gamma   90.00
#
_symmetry.space_group_name_H-M   'P 1'
#
loop_
_entity.id
_entity.type
_entity.pdbx_description
1 polymer ?
#
loop_
_entity_poly.entity_id
_entity_poly.type
_entity_poly.pdbx_seq_one_letter_code
_entity_poly.pdbx_strand_id
1 'polypeptide(L)'
;MKKILTLSFLALFTVACDQNNQTQTVSNTNVNAPAQTANDAAIVSSHSQAAESIQSATPSKPNSGGSAAMDSSPMAKPIDVAEMSAGIEKAEKEFGANQKNEKAKDNLAKARFARAFALTEAAQYRAALGDFRKGLKLNPSDQAAKKMHDEIIRIFQSINRQPPKEGEEPPPLPFNKQS
;
A
#
# COMPACT_ATOMS: atom_id res chain seq x y z
N MET A 1 -18.69 1.01 51.75
CA MET A 1 -20.11 0.61 51.92
C MET A 1 -20.99 1.65 51.24
N LYS A 2 -21.99 1.20 50.47
CA LYS A 2 -23.19 1.94 49.99
C LYS A 2 -22.95 3.07 48.96
N LYS A 3 -23.70 3.23 47.86
CA LYS A 3 -24.75 2.45 47.18
C LYS A 3 -24.79 2.97 45.72
N ILE A 4 -25.10 2.05 44.82
CA ILE A 4 -25.36 2.22 43.39
C ILE A 4 -26.62 3.09 43.19
N LEU A 5 -26.60 3.99 42.21
CA LEU A 5 -27.82 4.52 41.60
C LEU A 5 -27.67 4.52 40.07
N THR A 6 -28.16 3.42 39.49
CA THR A 6 -28.56 3.27 38.09
C THR A 6 -29.75 4.17 37.78
N LEU A 7 -29.69 4.90 36.66
CA LEU A 7 -30.90 5.33 35.95
C LEU A 7 -30.75 5.01 34.46
N SER A 8 -31.50 3.99 34.06
CA SER A 8 -31.77 3.63 32.66
C SER A 8 -32.53 4.75 31.97
N PHE A 9 -32.11 5.12 30.76
CA PHE A 9 -33.02 5.71 29.78
C PHE A 9 -33.01 4.81 28.54
N LEU A 10 -34.05 3.99 28.47
CA LEU A 10 -34.40 3.11 27.36
C LEU A 10 -35.20 3.96 26.36
N ALA A 11 -34.58 4.37 25.26
CA ALA A 11 -35.29 4.93 24.11
C ALA A 11 -35.36 3.86 23.02
N LEU A 12 -36.51 3.21 22.94
CA LEU A 12 -36.94 2.42 21.79
C LEU A 12 -37.09 3.35 20.58
N PHE A 13 -36.31 3.14 19.52
CA PHE A 13 -36.68 3.58 18.19
C PHE A 13 -36.89 2.39 17.28
N THR A 14 -37.98 2.52 16.53
CA THR A 14 -38.73 1.52 15.79
C THR A 14 -38.11 1.19 14.44
N VAL A 15 -38.29 -0.08 14.10
CA VAL A 15 -38.34 -0.73 12.78
C VAL A 15 -38.64 0.19 11.59
N ALA A 16 -37.82 0.06 10.54
CA ALA A 16 -38.28 -0.01 9.15
C ALA A 16 -37.32 -0.91 8.36
N CYS A 17 -37.82 -2.10 8.00
CA CYS A 17 -37.22 -2.95 6.98
C CYS A 17 -37.53 -2.32 5.61
N ASP A 18 -36.52 -2.11 4.79
CA ASP A 18 -36.74 -2.02 3.34
C ASP A 18 -35.80 -3.02 2.66
N GLN A 19 -36.41 -4.10 2.18
CA GLN A 19 -35.80 -5.13 1.37
C GLN A 19 -35.92 -4.69 -0.08
N ASN A 20 -34.80 -4.54 -0.78
CA ASN A 20 -34.83 -4.66 -2.23
C ASN A 20 -33.64 -5.51 -2.69
N ASN A 21 -33.81 -6.82 -2.51
CA ASN A 21 -32.99 -7.86 -3.12
C ASN A 21 -33.54 -8.07 -4.54
N GLN A 22 -32.88 -7.50 -5.54
CA GLN A 22 -33.04 -7.99 -6.92
C GLN A 22 -31.95 -9.01 -7.20
N THR A 23 -32.32 -10.27 -7.00
CA THR A 23 -31.63 -11.44 -7.51
C THR A 23 -31.82 -11.45 -9.04
N GLN A 24 -30.76 -11.17 -9.80
CA GLN A 24 -30.72 -11.54 -11.21
C GLN A 24 -30.19 -12.97 -11.31
N THR A 25 -31.12 -13.90 -11.48
CA THR A 25 -30.88 -15.26 -11.93
C THR A 25 -30.73 -15.22 -13.45
N VAL A 26 -29.52 -15.41 -13.98
CA VAL A 26 -29.35 -15.84 -15.37
C VAL A 26 -28.89 -17.28 -15.33
N SER A 27 -29.83 -18.15 -15.70
CA SER A 27 -29.65 -19.58 -15.82
C SER A 27 -28.64 -19.92 -16.91
N ASN A 28 -27.70 -20.80 -16.56
CA ASN A 28 -26.96 -21.61 -17.51
C ASN A 28 -27.90 -22.35 -18.45
N THR A 29 -27.58 -22.39 -19.75
CA THR A 29 -27.95 -23.53 -20.59
C THR A 29 -26.76 -23.88 -21.47
N ASN A 30 -26.14 -24.99 -21.08
CA ASN A 30 -25.21 -25.81 -21.83
C ASN A 30 -25.99 -26.58 -22.90
N VAL A 31 -25.55 -26.57 -24.17
CA VAL A 31 -25.58 -27.75 -25.06
C VAL A 31 -24.70 -27.56 -26.31
N ASN A 32 -23.98 -28.63 -26.64
CA ASN A 32 -23.37 -29.02 -27.91
C ASN A 32 -21.98 -28.50 -28.34
N ALA A 33 -20.96 -29.28 -27.93
CA ALA A 33 -19.89 -29.76 -28.82
C ALA A 33 -20.45 -30.88 -29.76
N PRO A 34 -19.85 -31.24 -30.92
CA PRO A 34 -18.48 -31.80 -31.01
C PRO A 34 -17.67 -31.47 -32.29
N ALA A 35 -16.34 -31.60 -32.21
CA ALA A 35 -15.39 -32.10 -33.25
C ALA A 35 -13.97 -31.59 -32.88
N GLN A 36 -13.11 -32.41 -32.26
CA GLN A 36 -12.09 -33.23 -32.94
C GLN A 36 -11.33 -32.51 -34.07
N THR A 37 -10.07 -32.14 -33.82
CA THR A 37 -8.95 -32.48 -34.71
C THR A 37 -7.68 -32.52 -33.87
N ALA A 38 -6.99 -33.66 -33.96
CA ALA A 38 -5.76 -33.98 -33.27
C ALA A 38 -4.56 -33.52 -34.11
N ASN A 39 -3.49 -33.19 -33.38
CA ASN A 39 -2.07 -33.37 -33.71
C ASN A 39 -1.55 -32.80 -35.03
N ASP A 40 -0.69 -31.78 -34.93
CA ASP A 40 0.59 -31.90 -35.62
C ASP A 40 1.75 -31.29 -34.82
N ALA A 41 2.85 -32.02 -34.84
CA ALA A 41 4.04 -31.81 -34.05
C ALA A 41 4.96 -30.77 -34.70
N ALA A 42 5.50 -29.85 -33.91
CA ALA A 42 6.74 -29.16 -34.25
C ALA A 42 7.63 -29.15 -33.02
N ILE A 43 8.43 -30.22 -32.92
CA ILE A 43 9.62 -30.28 -32.09
C ILE A 43 10.67 -29.38 -32.75
N VAL A 44 11.06 -28.29 -32.08
CA VAL A 44 12.39 -27.69 -32.29
C VAL A 44 13.20 -27.94 -31.02
N SER A 45 14.13 -28.86 -31.20
CA SER A 45 15.17 -29.30 -30.29
C SER A 45 16.33 -28.30 -30.26
N SER A 46 17.12 -28.41 -29.19
CA SER A 46 18.50 -27.94 -29.00
C SER A 46 18.71 -26.49 -28.55
N HIS A 47 19.03 -26.31 -27.27
CA HIS A 47 20.42 -26.35 -26.84
C HIS A 47 20.55 -26.94 -25.43
N SER A 48 21.47 -27.90 -25.34
CA SER A 48 21.79 -28.77 -24.23
C SER A 48 22.70 -28.10 -23.19
N GLN A 49 22.40 -28.39 -21.92
CA GLN A 49 23.30 -28.78 -20.83
C GLN A 49 24.67 -28.09 -20.71
N ALA A 50 24.98 -27.55 -19.54
CA ALA A 50 25.61 -28.35 -18.49
C ALA A 50 25.97 -27.54 -17.24
N ALA A 51 26.05 -28.28 -16.14
CA ALA A 51 26.91 -28.10 -14.97
C ALA A 51 26.49 -27.10 -13.89
N GLU A 52 25.95 -27.69 -12.83
CA GLU A 52 26.17 -27.30 -11.45
C GLU A 52 27.66 -26.98 -11.18
N SER A 53 27.91 -25.83 -10.57
CA SER A 53 29.08 -25.64 -9.71
C SER A 53 28.66 -24.76 -8.54
N ILE A 54 28.53 -25.37 -7.37
CA ILE A 54 28.56 -24.68 -6.09
C ILE A 54 29.94 -24.06 -5.95
N GLN A 55 30.02 -22.74 -5.88
CA GLN A 55 31.16 -22.08 -5.27
C GLN A 55 30.72 -20.80 -4.56
N SER A 56 30.86 -20.87 -3.24
CA SER A 56 30.74 -19.79 -2.27
C SER A 56 31.61 -18.61 -2.69
N ALA A 57 30.98 -17.45 -2.87
CA ALA A 57 31.65 -16.16 -2.87
C ALA A 57 30.89 -15.19 -1.96
N THR A 58 31.68 -14.59 -1.09
CA THR A 58 31.44 -13.62 -0.02
C THR A 58 30.35 -12.55 -0.26
N PRO A 59 29.72 -12.04 0.82
CA PRO A 59 28.72 -10.99 0.74
C PRO A 59 29.40 -9.67 0.36
N SER A 60 29.26 -9.30 -0.91
CA SER A 60 29.59 -7.96 -1.36
C SER A 60 28.52 -7.00 -0.86
N LYS A 61 28.90 -6.22 0.15
CA LYS A 61 28.26 -4.99 0.63
C LYS A 61 27.66 -4.22 -0.55
N PRO A 62 26.34 -3.93 -0.58
CA PRO A 62 25.79 -3.15 -1.68
C PRO A 62 26.32 -1.73 -1.60
N ASN A 63 27.00 -1.35 -2.67
CA ASN A 63 27.49 -0.03 -2.95
C ASN A 63 26.31 0.95 -2.98
N SER A 64 26.23 1.82 -1.97
CA SER A 64 25.29 2.95 -1.91
C SER A 64 25.76 4.03 -2.90
N GLY A 65 25.43 3.85 -4.17
CA GLY A 65 25.83 4.79 -5.21
C GLY A 65 25.14 4.50 -6.53
N GLY A 66 24.00 5.15 -6.74
CA GLY A 66 23.40 5.30 -8.07
C GLY A 66 22.56 4.14 -8.57
N SER A 67 21.33 4.01 -8.05
CA SER A 67 20.20 3.35 -8.76
C SER A 67 18.85 3.73 -8.15
N ALA A 68 18.66 4.99 -7.73
CA ALA A 68 17.33 5.47 -7.32
C ALA A 68 16.46 5.87 -8.53
N ALA A 69 17.06 6.15 -9.68
CA ALA A 69 16.38 6.69 -10.86
C ALA A 69 15.74 5.61 -11.77
N MET A 70 16.09 4.33 -11.61
CA MET A 70 15.63 3.27 -12.52
C MET A 70 14.33 2.58 -12.06
N ASP A 71 13.86 2.85 -10.83
CA ASP A 71 12.66 2.26 -10.22
C ASP A 71 11.58 3.30 -9.86
N SER A 72 11.76 4.56 -10.26
CA SER A 72 10.74 5.61 -10.15
C SER A 72 9.71 5.50 -11.28
N SER A 73 8.43 5.74 -10.97
CA SER A 73 7.38 5.84 -11.98
C SER A 73 7.76 6.89 -13.04
N PRO A 74 7.53 6.64 -14.35
CA PRO A 74 7.84 7.63 -15.38
C PRO A 74 7.06 8.95 -15.23
N MET A 75 5.97 8.93 -14.45
CA MET A 75 5.16 10.10 -14.14
C MET A 75 5.55 10.79 -12.82
N ALA A 76 6.51 10.22 -12.07
CA ALA A 76 6.91 10.74 -10.77
C ALA A 76 7.57 12.11 -10.90
N LYS A 77 7.06 13.09 -10.16
CA LYS A 77 7.60 14.45 -10.13
C LYS A 77 8.26 14.71 -8.77
N PRO A 78 9.46 15.29 -8.72
CA PRO A 78 10.01 15.81 -7.48
C PRO A 78 9.08 16.87 -6.88
N ILE A 79 8.88 16.82 -5.56
CA ILE A 79 8.09 17.81 -4.81
C ILE A 79 8.84 18.21 -3.55
N ASP A 80 8.67 19.46 -3.10
CA ASP A 80 9.24 19.90 -1.83
C ASP A 80 8.49 19.25 -0.67
N VAL A 81 9.14 18.31 0.00
CA VAL A 81 8.61 17.63 1.19
C VAL A 81 9.35 18.01 2.47
N ALA A 82 10.19 19.05 2.44
CA ALA A 82 11.03 19.42 3.57
C ALA A 82 10.18 19.76 4.81
N GLU A 83 9.16 20.60 4.64
CA GLU A 83 8.27 20.99 5.75
C GLU A 83 7.45 19.81 6.29
N MET A 84 6.93 18.95 5.41
CA MET A 84 6.20 17.75 5.81
C MET A 84 7.11 16.78 6.57
N SER A 85 8.36 16.64 6.14
CA SER A 85 9.34 15.77 6.80
C SER A 85 9.72 16.30 8.18
N ALA A 86 9.96 17.61 8.31
CA ALA A 86 10.18 18.26 9.61
C ALA A 86 8.97 18.11 10.54
N GLY A 87 7.75 18.20 10.00
CA GLY A 87 6.51 17.95 10.73
C GLY A 87 6.41 16.52 11.28
N ILE A 88 6.77 15.52 10.47
CA ILE A 88 6.84 14.12 10.89
C ILE A 88 7.88 13.95 12.00
N GLU A 89 9.10 14.47 11.83
CA GLU A 89 10.16 14.35 12.85
C GLU A 89 9.74 14.98 14.19
N LYS A 90 9.06 16.13 14.15
CA LYS A 90 8.52 16.77 15.36
C LYS A 90 7.47 15.88 16.03
N ALA A 91 6.54 15.31 15.27
CA ALA A 91 5.51 14.44 15.79
C ALA A 91 6.08 13.10 16.31
N GLU A 92 7.12 12.57 15.67
CA GLU A 92 7.86 11.39 16.14
C GLU A 92 8.52 11.64 17.50
N LYS A 93 9.14 12.82 17.68
CA LYS A 93 9.71 13.21 18.97
C LYS A 93 8.63 13.32 20.06
N GLU A 94 7.49 13.95 19.75
CA GLU A 94 6.39 14.10 20.70
C GLU A 94 5.80 12.74 21.12
N PHE A 95 5.53 11.86 20.14
CA PHE A 95 5.04 10.52 20.42
C PHE A 95 6.08 9.64 21.13
N GLY A 96 7.36 9.77 20.75
CA GLY A 96 8.47 9.07 21.40
C GLY A 96 8.66 9.46 22.87
N ALA A 97 8.40 10.73 23.22
CA ALA A 97 8.45 11.21 24.60
C ALA A 97 7.32 10.62 25.47
N ASN A 98 6.15 10.34 24.89
CA ASN A 98 5.06 9.67 25.60
C ASN A 98 4.17 8.86 24.65
N GLN A 99 4.47 7.57 24.51
CA GLN A 99 3.74 6.66 23.61
C GLN A 99 2.29 6.38 24.05
N LYS A 100 1.91 6.72 25.30
CA LYS A 100 0.52 6.65 25.78
C LYS A 100 -0.29 7.89 25.42
N ASN A 101 0.35 8.93 24.87
CA ASN A 101 -0.33 10.13 24.43
C ASN A 101 -1.02 9.86 23.09
N GLU A 102 -2.31 9.55 23.16
CA GLU A 102 -3.17 9.30 22.00
C GLU A 102 -3.20 10.46 21.01
N LYS A 103 -3.12 11.71 21.50
CA LYS A 103 -3.06 12.89 20.63
C LYS A 103 -1.75 12.96 19.86
N ALA A 104 -0.62 12.66 20.51
CA ALA A 104 0.68 12.61 19.82
C ALA A 104 0.72 11.49 18.78
N LYS A 105 0.13 10.33 19.09
CA LYS A 105 -0.03 9.21 18.15
C LYS A 105 -0.85 9.61 16.92
N ASP A 106 -2.00 10.27 17.12
CA ASP A 106 -2.86 10.76 16.05
C ASP A 106 -2.17 11.85 15.21
N ASN A 107 -1.48 12.80 15.85
CA ASN A 107 -0.69 13.82 15.16
C ASN A 107 0.39 13.22 14.27
N LEU A 108 1.09 12.19 14.75
CA LEU A 108 2.10 11.49 13.96
C LEU A 108 1.47 10.75 12.77
N ALA A 109 0.34 10.08 12.97
CA ALA A 109 -0.39 9.44 11.87
C ALA A 109 -0.78 10.46 10.79
N LYS A 110 -1.39 11.58 11.20
CA LYS A 110 -1.80 12.68 10.30
C LYS A 110 -0.64 13.30 9.55
N ALA A 111 0.49 13.55 10.21
CA ALA A 111 1.68 14.10 9.57
C ALA A 111 2.21 13.16 8.47
N ARG A 112 2.19 11.85 8.72
CA ARG A 112 2.55 10.86 7.70
C ARG A 112 1.57 10.83 6.54
N PHE A 113 0.26 10.82 6.82
CA PHE A 113 -0.75 10.81 5.77
C PHE A 113 -0.66 12.06 4.88
N ALA A 114 -0.43 13.24 5.46
CA ALA A 114 -0.24 14.46 4.69
C ALA A 114 0.89 14.32 3.65
N ARG A 115 2.05 13.80 4.06
CA ARG A 115 3.17 13.54 3.13
C ARG A 115 2.84 12.44 2.12
N ALA A 116 2.18 11.37 2.56
CA ALA A 116 1.77 10.28 1.68
C ALA A 116 0.82 10.73 0.56
N PHE A 117 -0.17 11.58 0.87
CA PHE A 117 -1.07 12.14 -0.12
C PHE A 117 -0.34 13.04 -1.12
N ALA A 118 0.51 13.95 -0.66
CA ALA A 118 1.31 14.80 -1.54
C ALA A 118 2.23 13.97 -2.48
N LEU A 119 2.87 12.93 -1.94
CA LEU A 119 3.69 12.01 -2.74
C LEU A 119 2.84 11.23 -3.76
N THR A 120 1.60 10.88 -3.42
CA THR A 120 0.67 10.20 -4.33
C THR A 120 0.27 11.11 -5.48
N GLU A 121 -0.05 12.38 -5.21
CA GLU A 121 -0.32 13.40 -6.23
C GLU A 121 0.87 13.62 -7.16
N ALA A 122 2.09 13.49 -6.62
CA ALA A 122 3.33 13.54 -7.36
C ALA A 122 3.70 12.22 -8.07
N ALA A 123 2.81 11.22 -8.08
CA ALA A 123 3.03 9.88 -8.60
C ALA A 123 4.25 9.14 -8.02
N GLN A 124 4.72 9.54 -6.84
CA GLN A 124 5.78 8.89 -6.06
C GLN A 124 5.21 7.75 -5.19
N TYR A 125 4.47 6.83 -5.83
CA TYR A 125 3.70 5.78 -5.16
C TYR A 125 4.52 4.87 -4.22
N ARG A 126 5.76 4.56 -4.62
CA ARG A 126 6.66 3.71 -3.81
C ARG A 126 6.98 4.37 -2.47
N ALA A 127 7.32 5.66 -2.47
CA ALA A 127 7.61 6.42 -1.25
C ALA A 127 6.33 6.66 -0.43
N ALA A 128 5.21 6.98 -1.09
CA ALA A 128 3.91 7.19 -0.45
C ALA A 128 3.45 5.97 0.37
N LEU A 129 3.65 4.75 -0.14
CA LEU A 129 3.33 3.51 0.58
C LEU A 129 3.99 3.42 1.95
N GLY A 130 5.23 3.88 2.08
CA GLY A 130 5.97 3.83 3.35
C GLY A 130 5.31 4.70 4.42
N ASP A 131 4.82 5.88 4.04
CA ASP A 131 4.12 6.76 4.96
C ASP A 131 2.70 6.27 5.27
N PHE A 132 1.96 5.77 4.27
CA PHE A 132 0.64 5.17 4.51
C PHE A 132 0.72 4.00 5.47
N ARG A 133 1.67 3.06 5.28
CA ARG A 133 1.83 1.88 6.15
C ARG A 133 2.16 2.29 7.59
N LYS A 134 3.13 3.20 7.75
CA LYS A 134 3.52 3.70 9.09
C LYS A 134 2.38 4.48 9.76
N GLY A 135 1.64 5.30 9.02
CA GLY A 135 0.49 6.02 9.56
C GLY A 135 -0.68 5.11 9.93
N LEU A 136 -1.00 4.11 9.10
CA LEU A 136 -2.08 3.15 9.36
C LEU A 136 -1.80 2.21 10.54
N LYS A 137 -0.52 1.97 10.88
CA LYS A 137 -0.15 1.30 12.13
C LYS A 137 -0.51 2.11 13.38
N LEU A 138 -0.50 3.44 13.28
CA LEU A 138 -0.82 4.35 14.37
C LEU A 138 -2.32 4.66 14.43
N ASN A 139 -2.95 4.79 13.26
CA ASN A 139 -4.38 5.04 13.10
C ASN A 139 -4.97 4.13 12.00
N PRO A 140 -5.38 2.90 12.32
CA PRO A 140 -5.90 1.95 11.35
C PRO A 140 -7.33 2.25 10.87
N SER A 141 -8.05 3.16 11.54
CA SER A 141 -9.42 3.52 11.18
C SER A 141 -9.50 4.66 10.16
N ASP A 142 -8.36 5.23 9.74
CA ASP A 142 -8.33 6.25 8.70
C ASP A 142 -8.70 5.64 7.32
N GLN A 143 -9.97 5.80 6.95
CA GLN A 143 -10.51 5.22 5.73
C GLN A 143 -9.91 5.84 4.47
N ALA A 144 -9.57 7.13 4.49
CA ALA A 144 -9.00 7.81 3.33
C ALA A 144 -7.58 7.31 3.06
N ALA A 145 -6.75 7.21 4.10
CA ALA A 145 -5.40 6.67 4.02
C ALA A 145 -5.43 5.19 3.59
N LYS A 146 -6.33 4.38 4.17
CA LYS A 146 -6.47 2.97 3.78
C LYS A 146 -6.89 2.83 2.32
N LYS A 147 -7.88 3.59 1.88
CA LYS A 147 -8.35 3.58 0.49
C LYS A 147 -7.21 3.93 -0.46
N MET A 148 -6.41 4.96 -0.16
CA MET A 148 -5.32 5.38 -1.02
C MET A 148 -4.16 4.37 -1.03
N HIS A 149 -3.80 3.81 0.13
CA HIS A 149 -2.85 2.70 0.22
C HIS A 149 -3.25 1.51 -0.68
N ASP A 150 -4.50 1.07 -0.56
CA ASP A 150 -5.02 -0.07 -1.32
C ASP A 150 -5.09 0.25 -2.82
N GLU A 151 -5.42 1.50 -3.18
CA GLU A 151 -5.43 1.96 -4.57
C GLU A 151 -4.04 1.93 -5.19
N ILE A 152 -3.02 2.40 -4.47
CA ILE A 152 -1.63 2.30 -4.93
C ILE A 152 -1.27 0.83 -5.20
N ILE A 153 -1.64 -0.09 -4.31
CA ILE A 153 -1.40 -1.52 -4.53
C ILE A 153 -2.10 -2.02 -5.81
N ARG A 154 -3.34 -1.60 -6.07
CA ARG A 154 -4.04 -1.94 -7.33
C ARG A 154 -3.31 -1.38 -8.55
N ILE A 155 -2.76 -0.16 -8.49
CA ILE A 155 -1.97 0.42 -9.58
C ILE A 155 -0.75 -0.46 -9.88
N PHE A 156 -0.02 -0.92 -8.86
CA PHE A 156 1.10 -1.85 -9.07
C PHE A 156 0.65 -3.14 -9.74
N GLN A 157 -0.46 -3.72 -9.28
CA GLN A 157 -1.02 -4.94 -9.87
C GLN A 157 -1.46 -4.75 -11.32
N SER A 158 -2.12 -3.63 -11.66
CA SER A 158 -2.60 -3.36 -13.02
C SER A 158 -1.49 -3.18 -14.05
N ILE A 159 -0.30 -2.76 -13.60
CA ILE A 159 0.90 -2.64 -14.44
C ILE A 159 1.84 -3.85 -14.33
N ASN A 160 1.37 -4.97 -13.76
CA ASN A 160 2.15 -6.20 -13.53
C ASN A 160 3.48 -5.96 -12.80
N ARG A 161 3.48 -5.05 -11.81
CA ARG A 161 4.62 -4.78 -10.93
C ARG A 161 4.27 -5.12 -9.49
N GLN A 162 5.29 -5.43 -8.70
CA GLN A 162 5.13 -5.61 -7.26
C GLN A 162 5.42 -4.27 -6.54
N PRO A 163 4.57 -3.85 -5.60
CA PRO A 163 4.90 -2.72 -4.74
C PRO A 163 6.12 -3.07 -3.88
N PRO A 164 6.91 -2.07 -3.42
CA PRO A 164 7.95 -2.33 -2.42
C PRO A 164 7.35 -3.01 -1.19
N LYS A 165 8.09 -3.94 -0.59
CA LYS A 165 7.72 -4.51 0.71
C LYS A 165 7.86 -3.44 1.79
N GLU A 166 7.26 -3.71 2.95
CA GLU A 166 7.41 -2.83 4.09
C GLU A 166 8.89 -2.77 4.52
N GLY A 167 9.43 -1.55 4.65
CA GLY A 167 10.83 -1.30 4.95
C GLY A 167 11.73 -1.20 3.71
N GLU A 168 11.23 -1.55 2.53
CA GLU A 168 11.93 -1.43 1.25
C GLU A 168 11.46 -0.22 0.43
N GLU A 169 10.60 0.63 1.00
CA GLU A 169 10.14 1.85 0.32
C GLU A 169 11.28 2.86 0.17
N PRO A 170 11.49 3.42 -1.04
CA PRO A 170 12.51 4.42 -1.26
C PRO A 170 12.13 5.73 -0.56
N PRO A 171 13.12 6.60 -0.26
CA PRO A 171 12.82 7.96 0.15
C PRO A 171 12.12 8.74 -0.99
N PRO A 172 11.44 9.86 -0.68
CA PRO A 172 10.98 10.81 -1.68
C PRO A 172 12.11 11.23 -2.63
N LEU A 173 11.78 11.46 -3.89
CA LEU A 173 12.71 11.99 -4.88
C LEU A 173 13.28 13.34 -4.41
N PRO A 174 14.58 13.60 -4.62
CA PRO A 174 15.20 14.86 -4.22
C PRO A 174 14.58 16.01 -5.01
N PHE A 175 14.24 17.10 -4.31
CA PHE A 175 13.69 18.32 -4.91
C PHE A 175 14.76 19.41 -5.00
N ASN A 176 15.07 19.82 -6.22
CA ASN A 176 16.02 20.91 -6.49
C ASN A 176 15.24 22.18 -6.86
N LYS A 177 15.42 23.26 -6.10
CA LYS A 177 14.71 24.54 -6.29
C LYS A 177 15.12 25.35 -7.54
N GLN A 178 15.91 24.77 -8.44
CA GLN A 178 16.57 25.47 -9.56
C GLN A 178 16.02 25.11 -10.95
N SER A 179 14.82 24.52 -11.05
CA SER A 179 14.16 24.25 -12.33
C SER A 179 13.39 25.44 -12.88
#